data_AF-A0A1G0YWQ6-F1
#
_entry.id   AF-A0A1G0YWQ6-F1
#
_cell.length_a   1.000
_cell.length_b   1.000
_cell.length_c   1.000
_cell.angle_alpha   90.00
_cell.angle_beta   90.00
_cell.angle_gamma   90.00
#
_symmetry.space_group_name_H-M   'P 1'
#
loop_
_entity.id
_entity.type
_entity.pdbx_description
1 polymer ?
#
loop_
_entity_poly.entity_id
_entity_poly.type
_entity_poly.pdbx_seq_one_letter_code
_entity_poly.pdbx_strand_id
1 'polypeptide(L)'
;MGPTLTHKRIICIKCLKEGKTVELTARETNHSPEAVTRYINDFKRVYTCLNSGWEIEKISYATGLSKSLTKEYINLINEERSEL
;
A
#
# COMPACT_ATOMS: atom_id res chain seq x y z
N MET A 1 -17.17 5.79 8.01
CA MET A 1 -16.13 5.70 6.97
C MET A 1 -15.27 6.96 7.07
N GLY A 2 -14.17 6.89 7.83
CA GLY A 2 -13.20 7.99 7.91
C GLY A 2 -12.37 8.10 6.62
N PRO A 3 -11.44 9.07 6.51
CA PRO A 3 -10.67 9.30 5.29
C PRO A 3 -10.01 8.01 4.80
N THR A 4 -10.30 7.66 3.54
CA THR A 4 -9.96 6.39 2.89
C THR A 4 -8.45 6.11 2.85
N LEU A 5 -7.65 7.16 2.99
CA LEU A 5 -6.18 7.13 2.90
C LEU A 5 -5.56 6.51 4.16
N THR A 6 -6.02 6.88 5.35
CA THR A 6 -5.55 6.31 6.62
C THR A 6 -5.89 4.83 6.70
N HIS A 7 -7.07 4.43 6.22
CA HIS A 7 -7.48 3.02 6.23
C HIS A 7 -6.60 2.14 5.34
N LYS A 8 -6.21 2.63 4.16
CA LYS A 8 -5.29 1.89 3.25
C LYS A 8 -3.90 1.70 3.87
N ARG A 9 -3.38 2.75 4.53
CA ARG A 9 -2.10 2.69 5.25
C ARG A 9 -2.15 1.65 6.37
N ILE A 10 -3.21 1.67 7.19
CA ILE A 10 -3.42 0.70 8.28
C ILE A 10 -3.45 -0.74 7.74
N ILE A 11 -4.15 -0.99 6.63
CA ILE A 11 -4.21 -2.32 6.01
C ILE A 11 -2.82 -2.79 5.58
N CYS A 12 -2.04 -1.93 4.92
CA CYS A 12 -0.69 -2.29 4.47
C CYS A 12 0.25 -2.57 5.64
N ILE A 13 0.22 -1.74 6.70
CA ILE A 13 1.04 -1.93 7.90
C ILE A 13 0.67 -3.25 8.60
N LYS A 14 -0.63 -3.53 8.81
CA LYS A 14 -1.09 -4.77 9.45
C LYS A 14 -0.61 -6.02 8.70
N CYS A 15 -0.72 -6.05 7.39
CA CYS A 15 -0.32 -7.23 6.61
C CYS A 15 1.19 -7.33 6.40
N LEU A 16 1.89 -6.22 6.14
CA LEU A 16 3.29 -6.23 5.72
C LEU A 16 4.27 -6.10 6.90
N LYS A 17 3.93 -5.31 7.91
CA LYS A 17 4.77 -5.07 9.10
C LYS A 17 4.40 -6.00 10.26
N GLU A 18 3.11 -6.08 10.60
CA GLU A 18 2.64 -6.96 11.69
C GLU A 18 2.50 -8.43 11.26
N GLY A 19 2.62 -8.75 9.97
CA GLY A 19 2.51 -10.11 9.45
C GLY A 19 1.10 -10.72 9.56
N LYS A 20 0.07 -9.89 9.74
CA LYS A 20 -1.31 -10.37 9.88
C LYS A 20 -1.84 -10.94 8.58
N THR A 21 -2.67 -11.97 8.69
CA THR A 21 -3.35 -12.55 7.54
C THR A 21 -4.32 -11.55 6.92
N VAL A 22 -4.62 -11.75 5.63
CA VAL A 22 -5.61 -10.96 4.88
C VAL A 22 -6.97 -11.03 5.57
N GLU A 23 -7.38 -12.21 6.06
CA GLU A 23 -8.67 -12.42 6.73
C GLU A 23 -8.77 -11.66 8.06
N LEU A 24 -7.71 -11.71 8.87
CA LEU A 24 -7.68 -10.98 10.15
C LEU A 24 -7.71 -9.47 9.91
N THR A 25 -6.90 -8.99 8.96
CA THR A 25 -6.84 -7.56 8.62
C THR A 25 -8.17 -7.08 8.02
N ALA A 26 -8.81 -7.90 7.18
CA ALA A 26 -10.15 -7.62 6.64
C ALA A 26 -11.17 -7.42 7.77
N ARG A 27 -11.18 -8.33 8.76
CA ARG A 27 -12.07 -8.21 9.93
C ARG A 27 -11.76 -6.98 10.79
N GLU A 28 -10.50 -6.73 11.10
CA GLU A 28 -10.07 -5.60 11.94
C GLU A 28 -10.32 -4.23 11.29
N THR A 29 -10.26 -4.16 9.96
CA THR A 29 -10.41 -2.91 9.21
C THR A 29 -11.80 -2.77 8.59
N ASN A 30 -12.70 -3.73 8.81
CA ASN A 30 -14.04 -3.77 8.22
C ASN A 30 -14.03 -3.64 6.68
N HIS A 31 -13.16 -4.42 6.03
CA HIS A 31 -13.01 -4.53 4.58
C HIS A 31 -13.21 -5.97 4.12
N SER A 32 -13.49 -6.17 2.83
CA SER A 32 -13.45 -7.50 2.22
C SER A 32 -12.00 -7.99 2.06
N PRO A 33 -11.74 -9.31 2.16
CA PRO A 33 -10.43 -9.90 1.88
C PRO A 33 -9.85 -9.50 0.51
N GLU A 34 -10.71 -9.36 -0.50
CA GLU A 34 -10.34 -8.91 -1.84
C GLU A 34 -9.81 -7.47 -1.84
N ALA A 35 -10.43 -6.57 -1.08
CA ALA A 35 -9.99 -5.18 -0.96
C ALA A 35 -8.64 -5.08 -0.26
N VAL A 36 -8.44 -5.88 0.80
CA VAL A 36 -7.15 -5.98 1.51
C VAL A 36 -6.07 -6.51 0.57
N THR A 37 -6.34 -7.61 -0.15
CA THR A 37 -5.42 -8.18 -1.14
C THR A 37 -5.03 -7.17 -2.22
N ARG A 38 -6.00 -6.40 -2.72
CA ARG A 38 -5.74 -5.34 -3.70
C ARG A 38 -4.75 -4.30 -3.16
N TYR A 39 -4.96 -3.80 -1.95
CA TYR A 39 -4.05 -2.80 -1.36
C TYR A 39 -2.63 -3.33 -1.15
N ILE A 40 -2.50 -4.60 -0.75
CA ILE A 40 -1.20 -5.27 -0.61
C ILE A 40 -0.52 -5.41 -1.98
N ASN A 41 -1.27 -5.79 -3.01
CA ASN A 41 -0.73 -5.91 -4.36
C ASN A 41 -0.31 -4.57 -4.93
N ASP A 42 -1.10 -3.51 -4.74
CA ASP A 42 -0.75 -2.15 -5.16
C ASP A 42 0.52 -1.66 -4.46
N PHE A 43 0.65 -1.91 -3.14
CA PHE A 43 1.89 -1.63 -2.40
C PHE A 43 3.10 -2.34 -3.02
N LYS A 44 3.00 -3.67 -3.24
CA LYS A 44 4.09 -4.48 -3.81
C LYS A 44 4.49 -3.99 -5.19
N ARG A 45 3.52 -3.68 -6.05
CA ARG A 45 3.78 -3.14 -7.40
C ARG A 45 4.53 -1.82 -7.34
N VAL A 46 4.10 -0.89 -6.48
CA VAL A 46 4.78 0.40 -6.28
C VAL A 46 6.19 0.17 -5.73
N TYR A 47 6.36 -0.70 -4.73
CA TYR A 47 7.65 -1.06 -4.15
C TYR A 47 8.63 -1.60 -5.20
N THR A 48 8.20 -2.54 -6.04
CA THR A 48 9.04 -3.10 -7.11
C THR A 48 9.46 -2.03 -8.11
N CYS A 49 8.55 -1.14 -8.51
CA CYS A 49 8.88 -0.08 -9.46
C CYS A 49 9.82 0.97 -8.84
N LEU A 50 9.59 1.35 -7.58
CA LEU A 50 10.45 2.28 -6.84
C LEU A 50 11.86 1.70 -6.66
N ASN A 51 11.98 0.42 -6.31
CA ASN A 51 13.27 -0.27 -6.20
C ASN A 51 14.00 -0.41 -7.55
N SER A 52 13.25 -0.31 -8.65
CA SER A 52 13.80 -0.27 -10.01
C SER A 52 14.23 1.15 -10.45
N GLY A 53 14.18 2.13 -9.55
CA GLY A 53 14.56 3.53 -9.80
C GLY A 53 13.59 4.32 -10.67
N TRP A 54 12.31 3.89 -10.75
CA TRP A 54 11.33 4.59 -11.58
C TRP A 54 10.81 5.86 -10.90
N GLU A 55 10.54 6.89 -11.71
CA GLU A 55 9.89 8.12 -11.24
C GLU A 55 8.39 7.93 -11.02
N ILE A 56 7.80 8.77 -10.15
CA ILE A 56 6.39 8.71 -9.73
C ILE A 56 5.44 8.62 -10.93
N GLU A 57 5.70 9.37 -11.99
CA GLU A 57 4.84 9.39 -13.19
C GLU A 57 4.81 8.05 -13.89
N LYS A 58 5.98 7.43 -14.06
CA LYS A 58 6.11 6.11 -14.68
C LYS A 58 5.47 5.02 -13.81
N ILE A 59 5.64 5.12 -12.49
CA ILE A 59 5.00 4.19 -11.54
C ILE A 59 3.47 4.33 -11.60
N SER A 60 2.95 5.54 -11.56
CA SER A 60 1.51 5.81 -11.66
C SER A 60 0.92 5.22 -12.94
N TYR A 61 1.59 5.45 -14.08
CA TYR A 61 1.18 4.88 -15.36
C TYR A 61 1.18 3.34 -15.36
N ALA A 62 2.27 2.71 -14.91
CA ALA A 62 2.40 1.26 -14.92
C ALA A 62 1.49 0.55 -13.91
N THR A 63 1.20 1.21 -12.78
CA THR A 63 0.34 0.64 -11.74
C THR A 63 -1.15 0.90 -11.99
N GLY A 64 -1.49 1.89 -12.83
CA GLY A 64 -2.86 2.37 -13.03
C GLY A 64 -3.39 3.15 -11.82
N LEU A 65 -2.53 3.55 -10.89
CA LEU A 65 -2.88 4.34 -9.72
C LEU A 65 -2.79 5.83 -10.05
N SER A 66 -3.56 6.66 -9.36
CA SER A 66 -3.40 8.11 -9.49
C SER A 66 -2.04 8.56 -8.95
N LYS A 67 -1.47 9.64 -9.51
CA LYS A 67 -0.19 10.20 -9.04
C LYS A 67 -0.17 10.48 -7.54
N SER A 68 -1.29 10.96 -6.99
CA SER A 68 -1.46 11.18 -5.54
C SER A 68 -1.31 9.87 -4.76
N LEU A 69 -2.04 8.83 -5.16
CA LEU A 69 -2.02 7.54 -4.47
C LEU A 69 -0.65 6.86 -4.60
N THR A 70 -0.01 6.96 -5.78
CA THR A 70 1.36 6.50 -5.98
C THR A 70 2.34 7.21 -5.02
N LYS A 71 2.24 8.53 -4.90
CA LYS A 71 3.08 9.32 -3.98
C LYS A 71 2.88 8.88 -2.52
N GLU A 72 1.65 8.60 -2.13
CA GLU A 72 1.35 8.09 -0.78
C GLU A 72 1.96 6.72 -0.51
N TYR A 73 1.87 5.78 -1.46
CA TYR A 73 2.54 4.48 -1.33
C TYR A 73 4.06 4.63 -1.24
N ILE A 74 4.66 5.51 -2.05
CA ILE A 74 6.10 5.79 -1.98
C ILE A 74 6.49 6.37 -0.62
N ASN A 75 5.71 7.31 -0.09
CA ASN A 75 5.95 7.85 1.25
C ASN A 75 5.90 6.75 2.33
N LEU A 76 4.90 5.86 2.26
CA LEU A 76 4.78 4.73 3.17
C LEU A 76 5.97 3.78 3.07
N ILE A 77 6.42 3.47 1.85
CA ILE A 77 7.61 2.62 1.62
C ILE A 77 8.88 3.27 2.18
N ASN A 78 9.05 4.58 1.99
CA ASN A 78 10.21 5.32 2.48
C ASN A 78 10.22 5.43 4.00
N GLU A 79 9.06 5.60 4.63
CA GLU A 79 8.93 5.58 6.10
C GLU A 79 9.34 4.21 6.65
N GLU A 80 8.86 3.12 6.06
CA GLU A 80 9.24 1.76 6.46
C GLU A 80 10.73 1.46 6.22
N ARG A 81 11.34 2.04 5.17
CA ARG A 81 12.79 1.96 4.92
C ARG A 81 13.63 2.71 5.96
N SER A 82 13.08 3.77 6.55
CA SER A 82 13.79 4.61 7.52
C SER A 82 13.77 4.05 8.95
N GLU A 83 12.91 3.07 9.23
CA GLU A 83 12.84 2.37 10.53
C GLU A 83 13.61 1.04 10.55
N LEU A 84 14.55 0.85 9.61
CA LEU A 84 15.53 -0.24 9.55
C LEU A 84 16.94 0.31 9.80
#